data_AF-A0A523THZ9-F1
#
_entry.id   AF-A0A523THZ9-F1
#
_cell.length_a   1.000
_cell.length_b   1.000
_cell.length_c   1.000
_cell.angle_alpha   90.00
_cell.angle_beta   90.00
_cell.angle_gamma   90.00
#
_symmetry.space_group_name_H-M   'P 1'
#
loop_
_entity.id
_entity.type
_entity.pdbx_description
1 polymer ?
#
loop_
_entity_poly.entity_id
_entity_poly.type
_entity_poly.pdbx_seq_one_letter_code
_entity_poly.pdbx_strand_id
1 'polypeptide(L)'
;MVSRLADTDDYVSIVLAGEAGQGIQTVEHILARVLKLSGYNVFSSKEYMSRIRGGTNSTEIRISSRRVSSFVDRIDILTPLSEGALQHLGERVSSETMILGDRENLQREYRGREDKIMDVPFSQVASDVGSKIYSNTVAVGVLSGLFKVEINILEDYLREHFSAKGEKVVRKNIKAARKGYEIGADLVASGKIEVKIEKNFKVTDEVLVNGAEAVALGAIGGGCNFVSFYPMSPSTPVAVFMAQHSRDFDI
;
A
#
# COMPACT_ATOMS: atom_id res chain seq x y z
N MET A 1 -9.44 19.94 14.86
CA MET A 1 -8.47 19.12 15.62
C MET A 1 -7.40 18.71 14.61
N VAL A 2 -6.13 19.06 14.84
CA VAL A 2 -5.02 18.68 13.95
C VAL A 2 -4.59 17.27 14.35
N SER A 3 -4.66 16.31 13.43
CA SER A 3 -4.14 14.97 13.67
C SER A 3 -2.68 14.92 13.23
N ARG A 4 -1.78 14.83 14.21
CA ARG A 4 -0.34 14.75 13.98
C ARG A 4 0.08 13.29 13.84
N LEU A 5 0.75 12.97 12.75
CA LEU A 5 1.36 11.65 12.54
C LEU A 5 2.87 11.79 12.81
N ALA A 6 3.43 10.85 13.59
CA ALA A 6 4.87 10.76 13.95
C ALA A 6 5.40 11.65 15.11
N ASP A 7 4.57 12.08 16.08
CA ASP A 7 5.02 13.05 17.13
C ASP A 7 6.11 12.51 18.11
N THR A 8 6.38 11.20 18.16
CA THR A 8 7.45 10.59 19.01
C THR A 8 8.36 9.60 18.30
N ASP A 9 8.02 9.21 17.07
CA ASP A 9 8.63 8.11 16.34
C ASP A 9 8.82 8.55 14.89
N ASP A 10 10.03 8.45 14.34
CA ASP A 10 10.42 8.78 12.95
C ASP A 10 9.76 7.88 11.87
N TYR A 11 8.53 7.41 12.10
CA TYR A 11 7.79 6.56 11.19
C TYR A 11 6.27 6.71 11.32
N VAL A 12 5.58 6.39 10.22
CA VAL A 12 4.12 6.27 10.15
C VAL A 12 3.76 4.85 9.68
N SER A 13 2.77 4.24 10.34
CA SER A 13 2.20 2.94 10.02
C SER A 13 0.85 3.10 9.34
N ILE A 14 0.78 2.73 8.05
CA ILE A 14 -0.47 2.67 7.29
C ILE A 14 -0.91 1.22 7.20
N VAL A 15 -2.15 0.93 7.56
CA VAL A 15 -2.76 -0.38 7.33
C VAL A 15 -3.85 -0.27 6.28
N LEU A 16 -3.70 -1.04 5.21
CA LEU A 16 -4.71 -1.29 4.21
C LEU A 16 -5.53 -2.51 4.63
N ALA A 17 -6.85 -2.44 4.58
CA ALA A 17 -7.71 -3.55 4.95
C ALA A 17 -8.80 -3.77 3.91
N GLY A 18 -9.14 -5.03 3.64
CA GLY A 18 -10.27 -5.35 2.77
C GLY A 18 -10.33 -6.81 2.34
N GLU A 19 -11.38 -7.15 1.61
CA GLU A 19 -11.59 -8.52 1.17
C GLU A 19 -10.57 -9.01 0.14
N ALA A 20 -10.34 -10.33 0.11
CA ALA A 20 -9.56 -10.97 -0.93
C ALA A 20 -10.11 -10.61 -2.34
N GLY A 21 -9.24 -10.01 -3.16
CA GLY A 21 -9.61 -9.55 -4.51
C GLY A 21 -9.92 -8.05 -4.62
N GLN A 22 -10.00 -7.31 -3.52
CA GLN A 22 -10.20 -5.85 -3.53
C GLN A 22 -8.96 -5.06 -3.95
N GLY A 23 -7.82 -5.72 -4.21
CA GLY A 23 -6.62 -5.08 -4.77
C GLY A 23 -5.71 -4.39 -3.76
N ILE A 24 -5.77 -4.78 -2.48
CA ILE A 24 -4.83 -4.34 -1.42
C ILE A 24 -3.37 -4.51 -1.85
N GLN A 25 -3.04 -5.64 -2.47
CA GLN A 25 -1.69 -5.92 -2.96
C GLN A 25 -1.25 -4.95 -4.07
N THR A 26 -2.18 -4.52 -4.92
CA THR A 26 -1.90 -3.53 -5.96
C THR A 26 -1.61 -2.16 -5.32
N VAL A 27 -2.40 -1.76 -4.33
CA VAL A 27 -2.18 -0.52 -3.57
C VAL A 27 -0.81 -0.56 -2.89
N GLU A 28 -0.49 -1.65 -2.21
CA GLU A 28 0.81 -1.83 -1.54
C GLU A 28 1.98 -1.77 -2.51
N HIS A 29 1.95 -2.55 -3.59
CA HIS A 29 3.04 -2.60 -4.55
C HIS A 29 3.34 -1.22 -5.14
N ILE A 30 2.29 -0.50 -5.56
CA ILE A 30 2.44 0.84 -6.13
C ILE A 30 2.94 1.83 -5.07
N LEU A 31 2.29 1.86 -3.90
CA LEU A 31 2.59 2.84 -2.87
C LEU A 31 4.01 2.64 -2.29
N ALA A 32 4.41 1.40 -2.00
CA ALA A 32 5.75 1.10 -1.50
C ALA A 32 6.84 1.56 -2.48
N ARG A 33 6.64 1.33 -3.78
CA ARG A 33 7.59 1.74 -4.81
C ARG A 33 7.68 3.26 -4.95
N VAL A 34 6.53 3.93 -5.01
CA VAL A 34 6.44 5.40 -5.17
C VAL A 34 6.98 6.14 -3.93
N LEU A 35 6.71 5.64 -2.72
CA LEU A 35 7.28 6.19 -1.49
C LEU A 35 8.81 6.04 -1.44
N LYS A 36 9.33 4.88 -1.83
CA LYS A 36 10.78 4.64 -1.94
C LYS A 36 11.43 5.60 -2.93
N LEU A 37 10.85 5.74 -4.12
CA LEU A 37 11.32 6.70 -5.13
C LEU A 37 11.25 8.16 -4.64
N SER A 38 10.38 8.45 -3.67
CA SER A 38 10.25 9.76 -3.03
C SER A 38 11.16 9.97 -1.81
N GLY A 39 12.10 9.05 -1.55
CA GLY A 39 13.09 9.18 -0.48
C GLY A 39 12.66 8.61 0.87
N TYR A 40 11.62 7.77 0.93
CA TYR A 40 11.21 7.11 2.18
C TYR A 40 11.74 5.68 2.29
N ASN A 41 12.09 5.27 3.50
CA ASN A 41 12.30 3.86 3.81
C ASN A 41 10.93 3.20 4.02
N VAL A 42 10.73 2.04 3.42
CA VAL A 42 9.45 1.33 3.47
C VAL A 42 9.67 -0.11 3.91
N PHE A 43 8.87 -0.59 4.85
CA PHE A 43 8.71 -2.00 5.17
C PHE A 43 7.24 -2.37 5.04
N SER A 44 6.95 -3.48 4.37
CA SER A 44 5.58 -3.97 4.15
C SER A 44 5.41 -5.34 4.77
N SER A 45 4.29 -5.55 5.48
CA SER A 45 3.91 -6.83 6.07
C SER A 45 2.49 -7.19 5.70
N LYS A 46 2.26 -8.44 5.29
CA LYS A 46 0.99 -8.93 4.76
C LYS A 46 0.41 -9.97 5.69
N GLU A 47 -0.86 -9.80 6.04
CA GLU A 47 -1.63 -10.75 6.82
C GLU A 47 -2.81 -11.21 5.96
N TYR A 48 -2.88 -12.52 5.71
CA TYR A 48 -3.94 -13.11 4.93
C TYR A 48 -4.56 -14.28 5.69
N MET A 49 -5.88 -14.41 5.58
CA MET A 49 -6.58 -15.59 6.07
C MET A 49 -6.29 -16.77 5.14
N SER A 50 -6.30 -17.99 5.68
CA SER A 50 -6.18 -19.22 4.89
C SER A 50 -7.49 -19.51 4.11
N ARG A 51 -7.91 -18.57 3.25
CA ARG A 51 -9.12 -18.59 2.43
C ARG A 51 -8.82 -18.02 1.04
N ILE A 52 -9.24 -18.73 0.00
CA ILE A 52 -9.03 -18.31 -1.40
C ILE A 52 -9.99 -17.17 -1.79
N ARG A 53 -11.20 -17.14 -1.21
CA ARG A 53 -12.20 -16.08 -1.38
C ARG A 53 -12.87 -15.78 -0.05
N GLY A 54 -13.24 -14.51 0.13
CA GLY A 54 -13.85 -14.01 1.36
C GLY A 54 -12.85 -13.87 2.52
N GLY A 55 -13.31 -13.24 3.60
CA GLY A 55 -12.46 -12.83 4.71
C GLY A 55 -11.72 -11.52 4.41
N THR A 56 -11.25 -10.87 5.47
CA THR A 56 -10.54 -9.60 5.42
C THR A 56 -9.05 -9.84 5.53
N ASN A 57 -8.28 -9.33 4.59
CA ASN A 57 -6.82 -9.32 4.65
C ASN A 57 -6.35 -7.91 5.02
N SER A 58 -5.16 -7.83 5.60
CA SER A 58 -4.50 -6.58 5.94
C SER A 58 -3.10 -6.51 5.34
N THR A 59 -2.65 -5.30 5.03
CA THR A 59 -1.26 -5.04 4.68
C THR A 59 -0.81 -3.77 5.36
N GLU A 60 0.20 -3.88 6.20
CA GLU A 60 0.85 -2.76 6.85
C GLU A 60 1.99 -2.25 5.98
N ILE A 61 2.08 -0.94 5.81
CA ILE A 61 3.16 -0.23 5.14
C ILE A 61 3.72 0.75 6.16
N ARG A 62 4.89 0.43 6.69
CA ARG A 62 5.64 1.27 7.62
C ARG A 62 6.60 2.15 6.84
N ILE A 63 6.49 3.45 7.03
CA ILE A 63 7.20 4.49 6.27
C ILE A 63 8.06 5.26 7.25
N SER A 64 9.35 5.43 6.97
CA SER A 64 10.29 6.05 7.92
C SER A 64 11.40 6.85 7.22
N SER A 65 12.01 7.78 7.97
CA SER A 65 13.21 8.51 7.56
C SER A 65 14.47 7.64 7.56
N ARG A 66 14.44 6.53 8.32
CA ARG A 66 15.54 5.55 8.44
C ARG A 66 15.08 4.16 8.08
N ARG A 67 16.03 3.27 7.81
CA ARG A 67 15.72 1.87 7.49
C ARG A 67 14.92 1.22 8.63
N VAL A 68 13.85 0.54 8.25
CA VAL A 68 12.96 -0.23 9.13
C VAL A 68 12.87 -1.66 8.61
N SER A 69 12.82 -2.65 9.51
CA SER A 69 12.90 -4.08 9.17
C SER A 69 11.81 -4.93 9.84
N SER A 70 10.79 -4.28 10.40
CA SER A 70 9.68 -4.95 11.06
C SER A 70 8.41 -4.12 10.96
N PHE A 71 7.28 -4.82 11.00
CA PHE A 71 5.98 -4.23 11.26
C PHE A 71 5.87 -3.77 12.72
N VAL A 72 4.80 -3.04 13.03
CA VAL A 72 4.45 -2.57 14.38
C VAL A 72 2.97 -2.80 14.66
N ASP A 73 2.62 -2.98 15.93
CA ASP A 73 1.21 -3.18 16.28
C ASP A 73 0.35 -1.92 16.02
N ARG A 74 0.92 -0.74 16.29
CA ARG A 74 0.29 0.58 16.12
C ARG A 74 -0.19 0.84 14.70
N ILE A 75 -1.40 1.37 14.56
CA ILE A 75 -1.97 1.86 13.30
C ILE A 75 -2.17 3.37 13.40
N ASP A 76 -1.42 4.12 12.61
CA ASP A 76 -1.58 5.58 12.52
C ASP A 76 -2.70 5.93 11.52
N ILE A 77 -2.68 5.28 10.34
CA ILE A 77 -3.71 5.41 9.30
C ILE A 77 -4.28 4.04 8.96
N LEU A 78 -5.59 3.87 9.09
CA LEU A 78 -6.33 2.73 8.58
C LEU A 78 -7.08 3.15 7.30
N THR A 79 -6.84 2.45 6.19
CA THR A 79 -7.55 2.65 4.91
C THR A 79 -8.36 1.39 4.57
N PRO A 80 -9.63 1.30 5.03
CA PRO A 80 -10.52 0.19 4.68
C PRO A 80 -11.05 0.35 3.25
N LEU A 81 -10.80 -0.65 2.40
CA LEU A 81 -11.28 -0.74 1.02
C LEU A 81 -12.61 -1.52 0.92
N SER A 82 -13.00 -2.22 1.97
CA SER A 82 -14.29 -2.89 2.14
C SER A 82 -14.68 -2.90 3.62
N GLU A 83 -15.91 -3.35 3.90
CA GLU A 83 -16.34 -3.67 5.27
C GLU A 83 -15.51 -4.81 5.88
N GLY A 84 -15.57 -4.94 7.21
CA GLY A 84 -14.95 -6.02 7.99
C GLY A 84 -13.54 -5.69 8.51
N ALA A 85 -13.06 -4.47 8.32
CA ALA A 85 -11.76 -4.01 8.79
C ALA A 85 -11.67 -3.89 10.31
N LEU A 86 -12.71 -3.40 11.01
CA LEU A 86 -12.74 -3.36 12.48
C LEU A 86 -12.92 -4.74 13.09
N GLN A 87 -13.68 -5.62 12.45
CA GLN A 87 -13.77 -7.00 12.94
C GLN A 87 -12.40 -7.68 12.90
N HIS A 88 -11.60 -7.38 11.87
CA HIS A 88 -10.27 -7.96 11.67
C HIS A 88 -9.16 -7.28 12.50
N LEU A 89 -9.20 -5.95 12.62
CA LEU A 89 -8.12 -5.15 13.22
C LEU A 89 -8.52 -4.44 14.52
N GLY A 90 -9.71 -4.73 15.08
CA GLY A 90 -10.30 -3.95 16.16
C GLY A 90 -9.42 -3.78 17.39
N GLU A 91 -8.59 -4.78 17.71
CA GLU A 91 -7.63 -4.73 18.83
C GLU A 91 -6.48 -3.74 18.57
N ARG A 92 -6.11 -3.53 17.31
CA ARG A 92 -5.04 -2.61 16.88
C ARG A 92 -5.54 -1.17 16.67
N VAL A 93 -6.85 -0.97 16.54
CA VAL A 93 -7.46 0.36 16.29
C VAL A 93 -7.71 1.11 17.59
N SER A 94 -6.84 2.08 17.88
CA SER A 94 -6.83 2.90 19.10
C SER A 94 -7.62 4.22 18.97
N SER A 95 -7.59 5.08 20.00
CA SER A 95 -8.03 6.49 19.96
C SER A 95 -7.32 7.32 18.90
N GLU A 96 -6.02 7.06 18.69
CA GLU A 96 -5.15 7.83 17.81
C GLU A 96 -5.23 7.39 16.34
N THR A 97 -5.88 6.26 16.06
CA THR A 97 -5.95 5.72 14.70
C THR A 97 -6.93 6.54 13.85
N MET A 98 -6.41 7.08 12.76
CA MET A 98 -7.21 7.79 11.76
C MET A 98 -7.77 6.83 10.72
N ILE A 99 -9.04 6.96 10.37
CA ILE A 99 -9.68 6.12 9.36
C ILE A 99 -9.91 6.96 8.10
N LEU A 100 -9.29 6.56 6.98
CA LEU A 100 -9.45 7.20 5.68
C LEU A 100 -10.28 6.30 4.75
N GLY A 101 -11.50 6.72 4.41
CA GLY A 101 -12.32 5.97 3.46
C GLY A 101 -13.69 6.56 3.24
N ASP A 102 -14.48 5.87 2.40
CA ASP A 102 -15.84 6.25 2.06
C ASP A 102 -16.73 6.18 3.31
N ARG A 103 -17.12 7.33 3.87
CA ARG A 103 -17.88 7.36 5.13
C ARG A 103 -19.16 6.53 5.05
N GLU A 104 -19.88 6.57 3.94
CA GLU A 104 -21.11 5.80 3.74
C GLU A 104 -20.92 4.29 3.89
N ASN A 105 -19.77 3.77 3.44
CA ASN A 105 -19.44 2.34 3.54
C ASN A 105 -18.96 1.95 4.94
N LEU A 106 -18.61 2.92 5.79
CA LEU A 106 -18.00 2.69 7.11
C LEU A 106 -18.95 2.98 8.28
N GLN A 107 -20.01 3.79 8.08
CA GLN A 107 -20.90 4.24 9.15
C GLN A 107 -21.47 3.11 10.02
N ARG A 108 -21.82 1.96 9.42
CA ARG A 108 -22.38 0.82 10.17
C ARG A 108 -21.36 0.14 11.06
N GLU A 109 -20.19 -0.14 10.50
CA GLU A 109 -19.12 -0.89 11.17
C GLU A 109 -18.44 -0.03 12.26
N TYR A 110 -18.30 1.27 12.01
CA TYR A 110 -17.57 2.21 12.87
C TYR A 110 -18.50 3.04 13.77
N ARG A 111 -19.68 2.51 14.09
CA ARG A 111 -20.65 3.19 14.94
C ARG A 111 -20.06 3.52 16.32
N GLY A 112 -20.15 4.78 16.75
CA GLY A 112 -19.51 5.29 17.97
C GLY A 112 -18.03 5.67 17.81
N ARG A 113 -17.49 5.64 16.58
CA ARG A 113 -16.14 6.09 16.20
C ARG A 113 -16.17 6.98 14.95
N GLU A 114 -17.32 7.59 14.66
CA GLU A 114 -17.56 8.38 13.44
C GLU A 114 -16.69 9.64 13.38
N ASP A 115 -16.26 10.14 14.54
CA ASP A 115 -15.35 11.28 14.70
C ASP A 115 -13.95 10.99 14.15
N LYS A 116 -13.52 9.72 14.11
CA LYS A 116 -12.24 9.29 13.55
C LYS A 116 -12.27 9.05 12.04
N ILE A 117 -13.45 9.00 11.45
CA ILE A 117 -13.63 8.78 10.01
C ILE A 117 -13.43 10.11 9.29
N MET A 118 -12.29 10.24 8.65
CA MET A 118 -12.10 11.27 7.65
C MET A 118 -12.65 10.77 6.33
N ASP A 119 -13.75 11.39 5.92
CA ASP A 119 -14.46 11.02 4.71
C ASP A 119 -13.60 11.35 3.49
N VAL A 120 -13.15 10.29 2.81
CA VAL A 120 -12.41 10.37 1.56
C VAL A 120 -13.18 9.54 0.54
N PRO A 121 -13.86 10.18 -0.44
CA PRO A 121 -14.86 9.53 -1.27
C PRO A 121 -14.21 8.70 -2.41
N PHE A 122 -13.43 7.67 -2.07
CA PHE A 122 -12.73 6.81 -3.03
C PHE A 122 -13.68 6.27 -4.09
N SER A 123 -14.84 5.75 -3.68
CA SER A 123 -15.82 5.11 -4.56
C SER A 123 -16.47 6.09 -5.53
N GLN A 124 -16.80 7.30 -5.07
CA GLN A 124 -17.39 8.33 -5.92
C GLN A 124 -16.35 8.84 -6.92
N VAL A 125 -15.14 9.18 -6.46
CA VAL A 125 -14.06 9.67 -7.32
C VAL A 125 -13.70 8.65 -8.40
N ALA A 126 -13.63 7.36 -8.05
CA ALA A 126 -13.38 6.28 -9.00
C ALA A 126 -14.51 6.15 -10.03
N SER A 127 -15.77 6.25 -9.59
CA SER A 127 -16.94 6.21 -10.47
C SER A 127 -16.95 7.36 -11.48
N ASP A 128 -16.57 8.58 -11.06
CA ASP A 128 -16.45 9.75 -11.95
C ASP A 128 -15.34 9.60 -13.02
N VAL A 129 -14.31 8.80 -12.73
CA VAL A 129 -13.26 8.44 -13.70
C VAL A 129 -13.75 7.35 -14.66
N GLY A 130 -14.71 6.54 -14.20
CA GLY A 130 -15.55 5.71 -15.04
C GLY A 130 -15.82 4.30 -14.50
N SER A 131 -15.28 3.92 -13.33
CA SER A 131 -15.61 2.65 -12.65
C SER A 131 -15.02 2.58 -11.24
N LYS A 132 -15.71 1.91 -10.32
CA LYS A 132 -15.23 1.62 -8.96
C LYS A 132 -13.91 0.84 -8.90
N ILE A 133 -13.51 0.17 -9.98
CA ILE A 133 -12.22 -0.55 -10.04
C ILE A 133 -11.01 0.39 -9.81
N TYR A 134 -11.18 1.70 -10.04
CA TYR A 134 -10.14 2.70 -9.84
C TYR A 134 -10.02 3.18 -8.38
N SER A 135 -10.86 2.71 -7.44
CA SER A 135 -10.80 3.13 -6.03
C SER A 135 -9.43 2.90 -5.41
N ASN A 136 -8.78 1.78 -5.76
CA ASN A 136 -7.41 1.49 -5.33
C ASN A 136 -6.41 2.55 -5.78
N THR A 137 -6.53 3.00 -7.02
CA THR A 137 -5.67 4.02 -7.59
C THR A 137 -5.95 5.40 -6.98
N VAL A 138 -7.22 5.68 -6.62
CA VAL A 138 -7.57 6.87 -5.84
C VAL A 138 -6.92 6.79 -4.45
N ALA A 139 -7.00 5.65 -3.77
CA ALA A 139 -6.36 5.45 -2.46
C ALA A 139 -4.84 5.65 -2.53
N VAL A 140 -4.17 5.09 -3.54
CA VAL A 140 -2.73 5.36 -3.79
C VAL A 140 -2.49 6.86 -3.96
N GLY A 141 -3.33 7.55 -4.75
CA GLY A 141 -3.23 8.99 -4.97
C GLY A 141 -3.33 9.77 -3.66
N VAL A 142 -4.36 9.51 -2.86
CA VAL A 142 -4.60 10.16 -1.56
C VAL A 142 -3.40 9.96 -0.64
N LEU A 143 -2.96 8.73 -0.46
CA LEU A 143 -1.80 8.42 0.39
C LEU A 143 -0.53 9.09 -0.17
N SER A 144 -0.31 9.09 -1.48
CA SER A 144 0.83 9.80 -2.09
C SER A 144 0.79 11.31 -1.83
N GLY A 145 -0.39 11.92 -1.84
CA GLY A 145 -0.61 13.33 -1.50
C GLY A 145 -0.29 13.63 -0.03
N LEU A 146 -0.69 12.74 0.89
CA LEU A 146 -0.39 12.87 2.32
C LEU A 146 1.12 12.88 2.60
N PHE A 147 1.87 12.02 1.92
CA PHE A 147 3.33 11.92 2.06
C PHE A 147 4.10 12.87 1.13
N LYS A 148 3.42 13.82 0.47
CA LYS A 148 4.03 14.83 -0.41
C LYS A 148 4.97 14.19 -1.44
N VAL A 149 4.56 13.06 -2.02
CA VAL A 149 5.24 12.41 -3.14
C VAL A 149 5.13 13.33 -4.35
N GLU A 150 6.19 13.49 -5.13
CA GLU A 150 6.07 14.23 -6.39
C GLU A 150 5.12 13.50 -7.35
N ILE A 151 4.09 14.20 -7.83
CA ILE A 151 3.04 13.60 -8.66
C ILE A 151 3.59 12.93 -9.93
N ASN A 152 4.68 13.45 -10.50
CA ASN A 152 5.33 12.87 -11.68
C ASN A 152 5.86 11.46 -11.40
N ILE A 153 6.45 11.22 -10.22
CA ILE A 153 6.94 9.89 -9.81
C ILE A 153 5.78 8.88 -9.81
N LEU A 154 4.64 9.28 -9.24
CA LEU A 154 3.45 8.45 -9.22
C LEU A 154 2.92 8.17 -10.63
N GLU A 155 2.83 9.19 -11.48
CA GLU A 155 2.32 9.04 -12.83
C GLU A 155 3.19 8.17 -13.73
N ASP A 156 4.51 8.40 -13.69
CA ASP A 156 5.47 7.65 -14.48
C ASP A 156 5.42 6.17 -14.09
N TYR A 157 5.37 5.89 -12.79
CA TYR A 157 5.23 4.54 -12.29
C TYR A 157 3.89 3.88 -12.69
N LEU A 158 2.78 4.62 -12.64
CA LEU A 158 1.48 4.11 -13.10
C LEU A 158 1.46 3.82 -14.61
N ARG A 159 2.15 4.63 -15.43
CA ARG A 159 2.30 4.37 -16.87
C ARG A 159 3.05 3.07 -17.12
N GLU A 160 4.16 2.86 -16.42
CA GLU A 160 4.95 1.64 -16.53
C GLU A 160 4.13 0.42 -16.07
N HIS A 161 3.58 0.47 -14.86
CA HIS A 161 2.86 -0.63 -14.22
C HIS A 161 1.63 -1.10 -15.01
N PHE A 162 0.90 -0.17 -15.65
CA PHE A 162 -0.29 -0.48 -16.43
C PHE A 162 -0.07 -0.49 -17.96
N SER A 163 1.17 -0.35 -18.44
CA SER A 163 1.51 -0.27 -19.86
C SER A 163 0.89 -1.41 -20.69
N ALA A 164 0.99 -2.65 -20.21
CA ALA A 164 0.45 -3.84 -20.86
C ALA A 164 -1.10 -3.88 -20.93
N LYS A 165 -1.81 -3.05 -20.15
CA LYS A 165 -3.28 -2.99 -20.14
C LYS A 165 -3.86 -1.97 -21.13
N GLY A 166 -3.00 -1.27 -21.87
CA GLY A 166 -3.36 -0.33 -22.92
C GLY A 166 -3.62 1.10 -22.45
N GLU A 167 -3.43 2.05 -23.37
CA GLU A 167 -3.37 3.49 -23.12
C GLU A 167 -4.62 4.05 -22.43
N LYS A 168 -5.81 3.53 -22.76
CA LYS A 168 -7.08 3.95 -22.13
C LYS A 168 -7.10 3.64 -20.63
N VAL A 169 -6.58 2.48 -20.23
CA VAL A 169 -6.51 2.06 -18.82
C VAL A 169 -5.47 2.88 -18.08
N VAL A 170 -4.31 3.11 -18.70
CA VAL A 170 -3.25 3.98 -18.16
C VAL A 170 -3.77 5.38 -17.87
N ARG A 171 -4.38 6.06 -18.85
CA ARG A 171 -4.93 7.41 -18.68
C ARG A 171 -5.96 7.50 -17.56
N LYS A 172 -6.85 6.51 -17.44
CA LYS A 172 -7.85 6.47 -16.37
C LYS A 172 -7.21 6.29 -15.00
N ASN A 173 -6.20 5.42 -14.87
CA ASN A 173 -5.45 5.27 -13.62
C ASN A 173 -4.74 6.57 -13.23
N ILE A 174 -4.06 7.23 -14.15
CA ILE A 174 -3.42 8.54 -13.89
C ILE A 174 -4.45 9.57 -13.45
N LYS A 175 -5.60 9.65 -14.12
CA LYS A 175 -6.68 10.58 -13.75
C LYS A 175 -7.22 10.29 -12.35
N ALA A 176 -7.41 9.01 -12.00
CA ALA A 176 -7.84 8.60 -10.65
C ALA A 176 -6.78 8.95 -9.58
N ALA A 177 -5.51 8.68 -9.87
CA ALA A 177 -4.40 9.00 -8.99
C ALA A 177 -4.27 10.51 -8.75
N ARG A 178 -4.38 11.35 -9.80
CA ARG A 178 -4.36 12.81 -9.66
C ARG A 178 -5.48 13.34 -8.77
N LYS A 179 -6.73 12.92 -9.02
CA LYS A 179 -7.86 13.32 -8.17
C LYS A 179 -7.66 12.89 -6.71
N GLY A 180 -7.16 11.67 -6.48
CA GLY A 180 -6.81 11.23 -5.13
C GLY A 180 -5.70 12.08 -4.51
N TYR A 181 -4.65 12.35 -5.27
CA TYR A 181 -3.50 13.16 -4.84
C TYR A 181 -3.92 14.56 -4.40
N GLU A 182 -4.78 15.23 -5.17
CA GLU A 182 -5.35 16.53 -4.81
C GLU A 182 -6.04 16.49 -3.45
N ILE A 183 -6.89 15.47 -3.21
CA ILE A 183 -7.55 15.30 -1.90
C ILE A 183 -6.53 15.11 -0.78
N GLY A 184 -5.53 14.24 -0.97
CA GLY A 184 -4.48 14.03 0.02
C GLY A 184 -3.67 15.31 0.30
N ALA A 185 -3.26 16.02 -0.74
CA ALA A 185 -2.53 17.27 -0.62
C ALA A 185 -3.35 18.35 0.09
N ASP A 186 -4.66 18.45 -0.18
CA ASP A 186 -5.56 19.39 0.48
C ASP A 186 -5.74 19.08 1.98
N LEU A 187 -5.77 17.80 2.36
CA LEU A 187 -5.81 17.39 3.77
C LEU A 187 -4.56 17.86 4.54
N VAL A 188 -3.41 17.85 3.88
CA VAL A 188 -2.16 18.37 4.45
C VAL A 188 -2.14 19.91 4.45
N ALA A 189 -2.53 20.54 3.34
CA ALA A 189 -2.52 21.99 3.19
C ALA A 189 -3.51 22.69 4.14
N SER A 190 -4.66 22.06 4.40
CA SER A 190 -5.65 22.53 5.39
C SER A 190 -5.25 22.26 6.84
N GLY A 191 -4.11 21.60 7.07
CA GLY A 191 -3.62 21.25 8.41
C GLY A 191 -4.48 20.21 9.13
N LYS A 192 -5.33 19.46 8.43
CA LYS A 192 -6.09 18.36 9.03
C LYS A 192 -5.19 17.18 9.36
N ILE A 193 -4.22 16.90 8.49
CA ILE A 193 -3.19 15.90 8.68
C ILE A 193 -1.82 16.56 8.62
N GLU A 194 -0.96 16.25 9.58
CA GLU A 194 0.44 16.62 9.54
C GLU A 194 1.31 15.35 9.49
N VAL A 195 2.06 15.15 8.41
CA VAL A 195 3.06 14.07 8.27
C VAL A 195 4.46 14.66 8.40
N LYS A 196 5.18 14.29 9.47
CA LYS A 196 6.58 14.69 9.70
C LYS A 196 7.51 13.48 9.58
N ILE A 197 7.96 13.22 8.36
CA ILE A 197 9.03 12.25 8.10
C ILE A 197 10.03 12.90 7.17
N GLU A 198 11.29 12.94 7.60
CA GLU A 198 12.39 13.40 6.76
C GLU A 198 12.63 12.44 5.59
N LYS A 199 12.86 13.00 4.40
CA LYS A 199 13.19 12.22 3.20
C LYS A 199 14.70 12.02 3.14
N ASN A 200 15.12 10.79 2.84
CA ASN A 200 16.51 10.44 2.57
C ASN A 200 16.61 9.80 1.18
N PHE A 201 17.04 10.58 0.20
CA PHE A 201 17.13 10.14 -1.19
C PHE A 201 18.16 9.04 -1.44
N LYS A 202 19.06 8.69 -0.50
CA LYS A 202 19.94 7.51 -0.66
C LYS A 202 19.15 6.21 -0.84
N VAL A 203 17.93 6.14 -0.29
CA VAL A 203 17.06 4.97 -0.44
C VAL A 203 16.63 4.75 -1.89
N THR A 204 16.71 5.76 -2.77
CA THR A 204 16.32 5.61 -4.19
C THR A 204 17.25 4.69 -4.96
N ASP A 205 18.46 4.42 -4.45
CA ASP A 205 19.41 3.50 -5.06
C ASP A 205 19.29 2.07 -4.52
N GLU A 206 18.47 1.85 -3.47
CA GLU A 206 18.27 0.53 -2.88
C GLU A 206 17.25 -0.32 -3.64
N VAL A 207 17.33 -1.64 -3.46
CA VAL A 207 16.38 -2.59 -4.04
C VAL A 207 15.27 -2.88 -3.02
N LEU A 208 14.02 -2.76 -3.46
CA LEU A 208 12.89 -3.35 -2.73
C LEU A 208 12.81 -4.83 -3.13
N VAL A 209 12.89 -5.71 -2.14
CA VAL A 209 12.87 -7.16 -2.34
C VAL A 209 12.03 -7.80 -1.24
N ASN A 210 11.24 -8.80 -1.59
CA ASN A 210 10.54 -9.60 -0.59
C ASN A 210 11.37 -10.82 -0.15
N GLY A 211 10.95 -11.49 0.94
CA GLY A 211 11.72 -12.61 1.50
C GLY A 211 11.91 -13.78 0.53
N ALA A 212 10.91 -14.09 -0.30
CA ALA A 212 11.00 -15.20 -1.25
C ALA A 212 11.96 -14.88 -2.41
N GLU A 213 11.90 -13.66 -2.94
CA GLU A 213 12.85 -13.16 -3.94
C GLU A 213 14.28 -13.15 -3.38
N ALA A 214 14.47 -12.69 -2.14
CA ALA A 214 15.79 -12.66 -1.51
C ALA A 214 16.40 -14.07 -1.37
N VAL A 215 15.60 -15.06 -0.95
CA VAL A 215 16.03 -16.47 -0.87
C VAL A 215 16.36 -17.02 -2.27
N ALA A 216 15.51 -16.76 -3.26
CA ALA A 216 15.74 -17.21 -4.63
C ALA A 216 17.02 -16.59 -5.22
N LEU A 217 17.20 -15.28 -5.10
CA LEU A 217 18.40 -14.57 -5.56
C LEU A 217 19.65 -15.06 -4.84
N GLY A 218 19.57 -15.36 -3.54
CA GLY A 218 20.68 -15.95 -2.78
C GLY A 218 21.05 -17.35 -3.28
N ALA A 219 20.06 -18.19 -3.59
CA ALA A 219 20.29 -19.52 -4.16
C ALA A 219 20.94 -19.43 -5.56
N ILE A 220 20.44 -18.55 -6.42
CA ILE A 220 20.99 -18.29 -7.76
C ILE A 220 22.43 -17.77 -7.66
N GLY A 221 22.66 -16.75 -6.82
CA GLY A 221 24.00 -16.19 -6.60
C GLY A 221 24.99 -17.19 -5.99
N GLY A 222 24.48 -18.21 -5.28
CA GLY A 222 25.25 -19.34 -4.79
C GLY A 222 25.55 -20.44 -5.83
N GLY A 223 25.08 -20.29 -7.07
CA GLY A 223 25.29 -21.25 -8.16
C GLY A 223 24.27 -22.40 -8.21
N CYS A 224 23.08 -22.23 -7.63
CA CYS A 224 22.00 -23.20 -7.77
C CYS A 224 21.54 -23.29 -9.23
N ASN A 225 21.60 -24.50 -9.81
CA ASN A 225 21.29 -24.80 -11.20
C ASN A 225 20.27 -25.94 -11.37
N PHE A 226 19.55 -26.27 -10.29
CA PHE A 226 18.46 -27.23 -10.31
C PHE A 226 17.54 -26.99 -9.11
N VAL A 227 16.22 -26.92 -9.35
CA VAL A 227 15.21 -26.76 -8.30
C VAL A 227 14.11 -27.78 -8.47
N SER A 228 13.79 -28.49 -7.39
CA SER A 228 12.59 -29.32 -7.27
C SER A 228 11.79 -28.86 -6.06
N PHE A 229 10.48 -28.73 -6.20
CA PHE A 229 9.62 -28.25 -5.12
C PHE A 229 8.22 -28.83 -5.19
N TYR A 230 7.54 -28.82 -4.04
CA TYR A 230 6.11 -29.09 -3.94
C TYR A 230 5.42 -27.80 -3.46
N PRO A 231 4.33 -27.33 -4.11
CA PRO A 231 3.67 -26.09 -3.70
C PRO A 231 3.12 -26.15 -2.28
N MET A 232 3.61 -25.28 -1.40
CA MET A 232 3.12 -25.09 -0.04
C MET A 232 3.34 -23.63 0.39
N SER A 233 2.32 -22.98 0.97
CA SER A 233 2.51 -21.65 1.57
C SER A 233 3.40 -21.77 2.82
N PRO A 234 4.39 -20.89 3.04
CA PRO A 234 4.78 -19.71 2.25
C PRO A 234 5.97 -19.92 1.29
N SER A 235 6.39 -21.16 0.98
CA SER A 235 7.61 -21.44 0.19
C SER A 235 7.42 -21.42 -1.33
N THR A 236 6.21 -21.65 -1.84
CA THR A 236 5.89 -21.65 -3.28
C THR A 236 6.47 -20.45 -4.05
N PRO A 237 6.40 -19.19 -3.56
CA PRO A 237 6.90 -18.04 -4.30
C PRO A 237 8.40 -18.09 -4.62
N VAL A 238 9.22 -18.77 -3.81
CA VAL A 238 10.67 -18.93 -4.08
C VAL A 238 10.87 -19.69 -5.39
N ALA A 239 10.21 -20.85 -5.52
CA ALA A 239 10.34 -21.69 -6.69
C ALA A 239 9.69 -21.06 -7.93
N VAL A 240 8.57 -20.33 -7.77
CA VAL A 240 7.95 -19.58 -8.87
C VAL A 240 8.89 -18.50 -9.39
N PHE A 241 9.58 -17.76 -8.52
CA PHE A 241 10.56 -16.76 -8.94
C PHE A 241 11.71 -17.40 -9.72
N MET A 242 12.28 -18.50 -9.22
CA MET A 242 13.36 -19.21 -9.92
C MET A 242 12.89 -19.77 -11.27
N ALA A 243 11.68 -20.31 -11.35
CA ALA A 243 11.11 -20.80 -12.61
C ALA A 243 10.86 -19.68 -13.64
N GLN A 244 10.48 -18.48 -13.20
CA GLN A 244 10.30 -17.33 -14.08
C GLN A 244 11.61 -16.85 -14.72
N HIS A 245 12.74 -17.02 -14.01
CA HIS A 245 14.05 -16.56 -14.45
C HIS A 245 14.99 -17.71 -14.83
N SER A 246 14.47 -18.93 -15.02
CA SER A 246 15.29 -20.11 -15.29
C SER A 246 16.15 -19.96 -16.55
N ARG A 247 15.63 -19.30 -17.58
CA ARG A 247 16.37 -19.01 -18.82
C ARG A 247 17.44 -17.93 -18.64
N ASP A 248 17.21 -16.97 -17.75
CA ASP A 248 18.12 -15.86 -17.53
C ASP A 248 19.34 -16.29 -16.70
N PHE A 249 19.17 -17.32 -15.86
CA PHE A 249 20.17 -17.78 -14.90
C PHE A 249 20.61 -19.25 -15.08
N ASP A 250 20.13 -19.93 -16.13
CA ASP A 250 20.46 -21.34 -16.44
C ASP A 250 20.17 -22.30 -15.25
N ILE A 251 18.95 -22.23 -14.74
CA ILE A 251 18.41 -23.02 -13.60
C ILE A 251 17.54 -24.17 -14.11
#